data_AF-A0A2A7UC81-F1
#
_entry.id   AF-A0A2A7UC81-F1
#
_cell.length_a   1.000
_cell.length_b   1.000
_cell.length_c   1.000
_cell.angle_alpha   90.00
_cell.angle_beta   90.00
_cell.angle_gamma   90.00
#
_symmetry.space_group_name_H-M   'P 1'
#
loop_
_entity.id
_entity.type
_entity.pdbx_description
1 polymer ?
#
loop_
_entity_poly.entity_id
_entity_poly.type
_entity_poly.pdbx_seq_one_letter_code
_entity_poly.pdbx_strand_id
1 'polypeptide(L)'
;MTWWLVEEVTQVERSGERVREHLLAELRRRKLEPPTTGRIDRIVAAGLSRGEEVLFDRVMSRLSTEVVARLVALVAPAADEAGELEGGSAVLASIRSDPGNVSSNTMLTEIAKLEAVREIGVPVEVFADIAPKTAKNWRARAAVESPSHLRGHPLRVKCYAAQSPNLAPQWLIQAMA
;
A
#
# COMPACT_ATOMS: atom_id res chain seq x y z
N MET A 1 6.91 26.04 4.31
CA MET A 1 7.09 25.02 5.37
C MET A 1 6.53 23.67 4.97
N THR A 2 5.32 23.59 4.42
CA THR A 2 4.73 22.31 3.98
C THR A 2 5.60 21.58 2.96
N TRP A 3 6.21 22.29 2.00
CA TRP A 3 7.17 21.71 1.04
C TRP A 3 8.35 20.99 1.72
N TRP A 4 9.06 21.68 2.61
CA TRP A 4 10.16 21.09 3.39
C TRP A 4 9.71 19.88 4.21
N LEU A 5 8.54 19.98 4.85
CA LEU A 5 7.99 18.86 5.62
C LEU A 5 7.73 17.66 4.72
N VAL A 6 7.23 17.89 3.50
CA VAL A 6 6.96 16.86 2.50
C VAL A 6 8.24 16.18 2.01
N GLU A 7 9.26 16.94 1.65
CA GLU A 7 10.49 16.40 1.05
C GLU A 7 11.42 15.76 2.08
N GLU A 8 11.61 16.41 3.23
CA GLU A 8 12.69 16.07 4.17
C GLU A 8 12.21 15.20 5.34
N VAL A 9 10.92 15.27 5.69
CA VAL A 9 10.39 14.59 6.88
C VAL A 9 9.44 13.47 6.50
N THR A 10 8.39 13.76 5.73
CA THR A 10 7.28 12.82 5.56
C THR A 10 7.56 11.69 4.57
N GLN A 11 8.72 11.73 3.91
CA GLN A 11 9.25 10.61 3.11
C GLN A 11 9.76 9.46 4.01
N VAL A 12 10.21 9.78 5.23
CA VAL A 12 10.83 8.80 6.15
C VAL A 12 9.97 8.59 7.40
N GLU A 13 9.39 9.66 7.95
CA GLU A 13 8.54 9.61 9.14
C GLU A 13 7.07 9.83 8.78
N ARG A 14 6.21 8.92 9.27
CA ARG A 14 4.77 8.90 8.96
C ARG A 14 3.89 9.09 10.19
N SER A 15 4.48 9.10 11.39
CA SER A 15 3.78 9.41 12.65
C SER A 15 3.50 10.90 12.76
N GLY A 16 2.22 11.26 12.95
CA GLY A 16 1.83 12.66 13.14
C GLY A 16 2.52 13.34 14.32
N GLU A 17 2.73 12.61 15.42
CA GLU A 17 3.44 13.12 16.60
C GLU A 17 4.89 13.47 16.26
N ARG A 18 5.62 12.56 15.63
CA ARG A 18 7.04 12.78 15.28
C ARG A 18 7.19 13.85 14.20
N VAL A 19 6.29 13.89 13.22
CA VAL A 19 6.26 14.97 12.22
C VAL A 19 5.98 16.33 12.86
N ARG A 20 5.10 16.39 13.88
CA ARG A 20 4.85 17.60 14.67
C ARG A 20 6.10 18.04 15.43
N GLU A 21 6.83 17.11 16.04
CA GLU A 21 8.10 17.40 16.72
C GLU A 21 9.14 18.01 15.76
N HIS A 22 9.31 17.42 14.58
CA HIS A 22 10.20 17.94 13.54
C HIS A 22 9.80 19.36 13.10
N LEU A 23 8.51 19.61 12.90
CA LEU A 23 8.00 20.93 12.54
C LEU A 23 8.30 21.98 13.62
N LEU A 24 8.04 21.66 14.89
CA LEU A 24 8.30 22.55 16.02
C LEU A 24 9.80 22.80 16.22
N ALA A 25 10.63 21.78 16.06
CA ALA A 25 12.08 21.91 16.10
C ALA A 25 12.60 22.85 15.00
N GLU A 26 12.06 22.73 13.78
CA GLU A 26 12.43 23.56 12.65
C GLU A 26 11.99 25.02 12.82
N LEU A 27 10.81 25.26 13.37
CA LEU A 27 10.34 26.60 13.73
C LEU A 27 11.28 27.27 14.75
N ARG A 28 11.66 26.54 15.81
CA ARG A 28 12.63 27.02 16.81
C ARG A 28 13.99 27.32 16.19
N ARG A 29 14.49 26.43 15.33
CA ARG A 29 15.78 26.60 14.63
C ARG A 29 15.78 27.87 13.77
N ARG A 30 14.65 28.16 13.11
CA ARG A 30 14.46 29.38 12.30
C ARG A 30 14.09 30.61 13.11
N LYS A 31 13.98 30.50 14.45
CA LYS A 31 13.54 31.56 15.37
C LYS A 31 12.18 32.16 14.97
N LEU A 32 11.26 31.30 14.54
CA LEU A 32 9.90 31.68 14.18
C LEU A 32 8.96 31.42 15.35
N GLU A 33 8.06 32.36 15.63
CA GLU A 33 6.98 32.18 16.60
C GLU A 33 6.08 31.02 16.16
N PRO A 34 5.81 30.02 17.03
CA PRO A 34 4.97 28.90 16.66
C PRO A 34 3.54 29.35 16.37
N PRO A 35 2.94 28.92 15.24
CA PRO A 35 1.51 29.07 15.00
C PRO A 35 0.67 28.43 16.11
N THR A 36 -0.61 28.75 16.15
CA THR A 36 -1.57 28.08 17.04
C THR A 36 -1.53 26.57 16.86
N THR A 37 -1.77 25.81 17.92
CA THR A 37 -1.73 24.34 17.90
C THR A 37 -2.62 23.77 16.79
N GLY A 38 -3.84 24.27 16.62
CA GLY A 38 -4.73 23.83 15.55
C GLY A 38 -4.19 24.12 14.13
N ARG A 39 -3.37 25.17 13.96
CA ARG A 39 -2.69 25.43 12.68
C ARG A 39 -1.51 24.48 12.46
N ILE A 40 -0.76 24.14 13.51
CA ILE A 40 0.28 23.11 13.47
C ILE A 40 -0.32 21.77 13.04
N ASP A 41 -1.41 21.34 13.66
CA ASP A 41 -2.04 20.05 13.37
C ASP A 41 -2.50 19.98 11.91
N ARG A 42 -3.08 21.06 11.37
CA ARG A 42 -3.44 21.16 9.95
C ARG A 42 -2.22 21.09 9.02
N ILE A 43 -1.11 21.75 9.37
CA ILE A 43 0.13 21.70 8.57
C ILE A 43 0.70 20.29 8.56
N VAL A 44 0.71 19.61 9.73
CA VAL A 44 1.16 18.23 9.88
C VAL A 44 0.29 17.30 9.05
N ALA A 45 -1.03 17.39 9.16
CA ALA A 45 -1.96 16.58 8.39
C ALA A 45 -1.80 16.80 6.87
N ALA A 46 -1.69 18.06 6.44
CA ALA A 46 -1.48 18.41 5.03
C ALA A 46 -0.15 17.87 4.50
N GLY A 47 0.94 18.00 5.26
CA GLY A 47 2.25 17.50 4.85
C GLY A 47 2.36 15.97 4.87
N LEU A 48 1.67 15.29 5.80
CA LEU A 48 1.56 13.84 5.79
C LEU A 48 0.78 13.36 4.56
N SER A 49 -0.38 13.98 4.28
CA SER A 49 -1.20 13.66 3.11
C SER A 49 -0.42 13.88 1.81
N ARG A 50 0.21 15.05 1.65
CA ARG A 50 1.00 15.36 0.45
C ARG A 50 2.24 14.48 0.31
N GLY A 51 2.89 14.13 1.42
CA GLY A 51 3.99 13.18 1.43
C GLY A 51 3.57 11.79 0.96
N GLU A 52 2.37 11.34 1.34
CA GLU A 52 1.83 10.06 0.86
C GLU A 52 1.59 10.10 -0.66
N GLU A 53 1.05 11.19 -1.18
CA GLU A 53 0.86 11.38 -2.62
C GLU A 53 2.18 11.29 -3.38
N VAL A 54 3.25 11.95 -2.90
CA VAL A 54 4.59 11.88 -3.53
C VAL A 54 5.13 10.45 -3.53
N LEU A 55 4.96 9.70 -2.43
CA LEU A 55 5.40 8.31 -2.36
C LEU A 55 4.57 7.41 -3.30
N PHE A 56 3.27 7.67 -3.45
CA PHE A 56 2.43 6.95 -4.42
C PHE A 56 2.81 7.27 -5.86
N ASP A 57 3.05 8.54 -6.19
CA ASP A 57 3.47 8.93 -7.53
C ASP A 57 4.81 8.26 -7.90
N ARG A 58 5.72 8.11 -6.93
CA ARG A 58 7.00 7.39 -7.09
C ARG A 58 6.81 5.88 -7.32
N VAL A 59 5.86 5.26 -6.63
CA VAL A 59 5.52 3.83 -6.86
C VAL A 59 4.89 3.68 -8.24
N MET A 60 3.93 4.54 -8.58
CA MET A 60 3.21 4.50 -9.86
C MET A 60 4.14 4.74 -11.06
N SER A 61 5.15 5.60 -10.94
CA SER A 61 6.11 5.85 -12.02
C SER A 61 6.99 4.65 -12.36
N ARG A 62 7.04 3.64 -11.48
CA ARG A 62 7.78 2.38 -11.69
C ARG A 62 6.94 1.28 -12.30
N LEU A 63 5.62 1.48 -12.42
CA LEU A 63 4.70 0.50 -12.98
C LEU A 63 4.45 0.80 -14.45
N SER A 64 4.54 -0.21 -15.30
CA SER A 64 4.06 -0.08 -16.68
C SER A 64 2.54 0.02 -16.71
N THR A 65 1.99 0.62 -17.76
CA THR A 65 0.54 0.69 -17.99
C THR A 65 -0.11 -0.71 -17.97
N GLU A 66 0.60 -1.72 -18.46
CA GLU A 66 0.15 -3.11 -18.48
C GLU A 66 0.04 -3.70 -17.07
N VAL A 67 1.05 -3.48 -16.22
CA VAL A 67 1.02 -3.91 -14.81
C VAL A 67 -0.10 -3.20 -14.06
N VAL A 68 -0.29 -1.90 -14.29
CA VAL A 68 -1.40 -1.13 -13.73
C VAL A 68 -2.75 -1.72 -14.15
N ALA A 69 -2.92 -2.06 -15.43
CA ALA A 69 -4.15 -2.66 -15.93
C ALA A 69 -4.43 -4.02 -15.26
N ARG A 70 -3.42 -4.87 -15.11
CA ARG A 70 -3.54 -6.16 -14.39
C ARG A 70 -3.89 -5.97 -12.92
N LEU A 71 -3.24 -5.04 -12.22
CA LEU A 71 -3.54 -4.72 -10.82
C LEU A 71 -4.97 -4.22 -10.64
N VAL A 72 -5.47 -3.37 -11.55
CA VAL A 72 -6.85 -2.88 -11.52
C VAL A 72 -7.84 -4.01 -11.81
N ALA A 73 -7.52 -4.90 -12.74
CA ALA A 73 -8.36 -6.06 -13.09
C ALA A 73 -8.56 -7.02 -11.90
N LEU A 74 -7.59 -7.14 -10.98
CA LEU A 74 -7.75 -7.94 -9.76
C LEU A 74 -8.88 -7.45 -8.85
N VAL A 75 -9.17 -6.16 -8.87
CA VAL A 75 -10.17 -5.52 -8.00
C VAL A 75 -11.52 -5.33 -8.73
N ALA A 76 -11.54 -5.56 -10.05
CA ALA A 76 -12.76 -5.53 -10.84
C ALA A 76 -13.74 -6.64 -10.39
N PRO A 77 -15.07 -6.44 -10.52
CA PRO A 77 -16.04 -7.48 -10.19
C PRO A 77 -15.82 -8.72 -11.08
N ALA A 78 -15.99 -9.91 -10.50
CA ALA A 78 -16.03 -11.15 -11.27
C ALA A 78 -17.26 -11.14 -12.21
N ALA A 79 -17.08 -11.62 -13.44
CA ALA A 79 -18.13 -11.56 -14.47
C ALA A 79 -19.42 -12.35 -14.11
N ASP A 80 -19.32 -13.30 -13.17
CA ASP A 80 -20.41 -14.22 -12.81
C ASP A 80 -21.08 -13.94 -11.45
N GLU A 81 -20.70 -12.89 -10.72
CA GLU A 81 -21.36 -12.52 -9.45
C GLU A 81 -22.06 -11.17 -9.55
N ALA A 82 -23.25 -11.18 -10.15
CA ALA A 82 -24.25 -10.11 -10.05
C ALA A 82 -25.07 -10.18 -8.74
N GLY A 83 -24.42 -10.54 -7.63
CA GLY A 83 -25.02 -10.68 -6.31
C GLY A 83 -24.14 -10.02 -5.25
N GLU A 84 -24.76 -9.57 -4.16
CA GLU A 84 -24.21 -8.73 -3.06
C GLU A 84 -23.08 -9.39 -2.23
N LEU A 85 -22.10 -10.01 -2.86
CA LEU A 85 -20.87 -10.48 -2.23
C LEU A 85 -19.77 -9.42 -2.46
N GLU A 86 -18.91 -9.21 -1.47
CA GLU A 86 -17.82 -8.22 -1.45
C GLU A 86 -16.73 -8.41 -2.55
N GLY A 87 -17.01 -9.18 -3.60
CA GLY A 87 -16.06 -9.82 -4.52
C GLY A 87 -15.28 -8.88 -5.44
N GLY A 88 -13.95 -9.01 -5.38
CA GLY A 88 -13.03 -8.65 -6.46
C GLY A 88 -12.99 -9.75 -7.52
N SER A 89 -11.92 -9.80 -8.32
CA SER A 89 -11.75 -10.89 -9.29
C SER A 89 -11.62 -12.24 -8.59
N ALA A 90 -12.11 -13.31 -9.21
CA ALA A 90 -11.89 -14.69 -8.74
C ALA A 90 -10.40 -14.99 -8.51
N VAL A 91 -9.51 -14.35 -9.29
CA VAL A 91 -8.05 -14.44 -9.11
C VAL A 91 -7.64 -13.83 -7.78
N LEU A 92 -8.14 -12.64 -7.42
CA LEU A 92 -7.83 -11.99 -6.14
C LEU A 92 -8.40 -12.77 -4.95
N ALA A 93 -9.61 -13.34 -5.10
CA ALA A 93 -10.21 -14.20 -4.08
C ALA A 93 -9.38 -15.47 -3.85
N SER A 94 -8.94 -16.13 -4.92
CA SER A 94 -8.04 -17.29 -4.85
C SER A 94 -6.71 -16.93 -4.18
N ILE A 95 -6.09 -15.82 -4.59
CA ILE A 95 -4.86 -15.27 -3.99
C ILE A 95 -5.01 -15.01 -2.48
N ARG A 96 -6.15 -14.48 -2.04
CA ARG A 96 -6.39 -14.16 -0.62
C ARG A 96 -6.80 -15.36 0.24
N SER A 97 -7.16 -16.49 -0.36
CA SER A 97 -7.61 -17.67 0.38
C SER A 97 -6.47 -18.36 1.12
N ASP A 98 -6.74 -18.77 2.36
CA ASP A 98 -5.76 -19.48 3.19
C ASP A 98 -5.31 -20.78 2.49
N PRO A 99 -4.02 -21.14 2.59
CA PRO A 99 -3.55 -22.42 2.10
C PRO A 99 -4.21 -23.54 2.92
N GLY A 100 -4.86 -24.47 2.22
CA GLY A 100 -5.51 -25.62 2.84
C GLY A 100 -4.51 -26.64 3.40
N ASN A 101 -5.03 -27.76 3.92
CA ASN A 101 -4.20 -28.87 4.38
C ASN A 101 -3.24 -29.36 3.28
N VAL A 102 -2.01 -29.68 3.67
CA VAL A 102 -0.95 -30.10 2.75
C VAL A 102 -1.35 -31.42 2.07
N SER A 103 -1.56 -31.34 0.77
CA SER A 103 -1.78 -32.47 -0.14
C SER A 103 -1.16 -32.10 -1.50
N SER A 104 -0.87 -33.07 -2.37
CA SER A 104 -0.34 -32.78 -3.71
C SER A 104 -1.25 -31.86 -4.53
N ASN A 105 -2.58 -32.04 -4.39
CA ASN A 105 -3.56 -31.18 -5.05
C ASN A 105 -3.54 -29.77 -4.47
N THR A 106 -3.41 -29.62 -3.15
CA THR A 106 -3.24 -28.31 -2.51
C THR A 106 -1.94 -27.64 -2.97
N MET A 107 -0.83 -28.38 -3.08
CA MET A 107 0.44 -27.82 -3.58
C MET A 107 0.32 -27.26 -5.00
N LEU A 108 -0.33 -27.98 -5.91
CA LEU A 108 -0.56 -27.50 -7.29
C LEU A 108 -1.42 -26.23 -7.32
N THR A 109 -2.46 -26.17 -6.49
CA THR A 109 -3.28 -24.96 -6.34
C THR A 109 -2.48 -23.78 -5.82
N GLU A 110 -1.61 -23.99 -4.82
CA GLU A 110 -0.74 -22.92 -4.30
C GLU A 110 0.32 -22.48 -5.31
N ILE A 111 0.87 -23.41 -6.12
CA ILE A 111 1.76 -23.06 -7.24
C ILE A 111 1.04 -22.17 -8.25
N ALA A 112 -0.19 -22.53 -8.64
CA ALA A 112 -0.98 -21.74 -9.58
C ALA A 112 -1.29 -20.33 -9.03
N LYS A 113 -1.54 -20.18 -7.72
CA LYS A 113 -1.67 -18.87 -7.07
C LYS A 113 -0.39 -18.05 -7.17
N LEU A 114 0.77 -18.66 -6.90
CA LEU A 114 2.07 -18.00 -7.01
C LEU A 114 2.39 -17.57 -8.44
N GLU A 115 2.06 -18.40 -9.43
CA GLU A 115 2.20 -18.08 -10.85
C GLU A 115 1.29 -16.91 -11.23
N ALA A 116 0.01 -16.93 -10.84
CA ALA A 116 -0.92 -15.82 -11.06
C ALA A 116 -0.41 -14.50 -10.46
N VAL A 117 0.23 -14.54 -9.29
CA VAL A 117 0.85 -13.36 -8.66
C VAL A 117 2.06 -12.88 -9.45
N ARG A 118 2.89 -13.79 -9.96
CA ARG A 118 4.06 -13.45 -10.79
C ARG A 118 3.65 -12.87 -12.14
N GLU A 119 2.58 -13.35 -12.75
CA GLU A 119 2.02 -12.85 -14.01
C GLU A 119 1.54 -11.40 -13.94
N ILE A 120 1.21 -10.88 -12.75
CA ILE A 120 0.94 -9.45 -12.56
C ILE A 120 2.16 -8.61 -13.02
N GLY A 121 3.37 -9.14 -12.87
CA GLY A 121 4.59 -8.51 -13.36
C GLY A 121 5.00 -7.26 -12.60
N VAL A 122 4.67 -7.17 -11.30
CA VAL A 122 5.10 -6.06 -10.45
C VAL A 122 6.63 -6.08 -10.35
N PRO A 123 7.35 -5.00 -10.70
CA PRO A 123 8.80 -4.95 -10.62
C PRO A 123 9.29 -5.14 -9.17
N VAL A 124 10.37 -5.89 -8.98
CA VAL A 124 10.96 -6.15 -7.65
C VAL A 124 11.35 -4.84 -6.93
N GLU A 125 11.80 -3.84 -7.69
CA GLU A 125 12.25 -2.55 -7.18
C GLU A 125 11.12 -1.51 -7.00
N VAL A 126 9.84 -1.92 -7.11
CA VAL A 126 8.71 -0.98 -7.02
C VAL A 126 8.73 -0.18 -5.69
N PHE A 127 9.28 -0.76 -4.61
CA PHE A 127 9.41 -0.14 -3.29
C PHE A 127 10.85 0.22 -2.86
N ALA A 128 11.85 0.17 -3.74
CA ALA A 128 13.28 0.27 -3.39
C ALA A 128 13.64 1.45 -2.43
N ASP A 129 13.03 2.62 -2.66
CA ASP A 129 13.27 3.85 -1.87
C ASP A 129 12.11 4.22 -0.93
N ILE A 130 11.26 3.25 -0.60
CA ILE A 130 10.16 3.45 0.34
C ILE A 130 10.58 2.84 1.67
N ALA A 131 10.49 3.63 2.74
CA ALA A 131 10.83 3.15 4.08
C ALA A 131 10.07 1.83 4.40
N PRO A 132 10.74 0.77 4.88
CA PRO A 132 10.11 -0.54 5.08
C PRO A 132 8.88 -0.50 5.99
N LYS A 133 8.89 0.36 7.01
CA LYS A 133 7.75 0.60 7.90
C LYS A 133 6.54 1.17 7.14
N THR A 134 6.78 2.09 6.22
CA THR A 134 5.75 2.66 5.34
C THR A 134 5.16 1.58 4.45
N ALA A 135 5.99 0.84 3.72
CA ALA A 135 5.55 -0.27 2.87
C ALA A 135 4.80 -1.36 3.67
N LYS A 136 5.21 -1.66 4.91
CA LYS A 136 4.53 -2.60 5.80
C LYS A 136 3.15 -2.10 6.23
N ASN A 137 3.06 -0.87 6.74
CA ASN A 137 1.77 -0.25 7.10
C ASN A 137 0.84 -0.20 5.90
N TRP A 138 1.44 0.04 4.74
CA TRP A 138 0.75 0.10 3.50
C TRP A 138 0.10 -1.24 3.13
N ARG A 139 0.91 -2.31 3.20
CA ARG A 139 0.41 -3.65 2.95
C ARG A 139 -0.69 -4.06 3.92
N ALA A 140 -0.52 -3.74 5.20
CA ALA A 140 -1.48 -4.04 6.26
C ALA A 140 -2.85 -3.40 6.01
N ARG A 141 -2.89 -2.13 5.56
CA ARG A 141 -4.15 -1.46 5.17
C ARG A 141 -4.85 -2.19 4.04
N ALA A 142 -4.13 -2.50 2.98
CA ALA A 142 -4.69 -3.17 1.82
C ALA A 142 -5.12 -4.63 2.08
N ALA A 143 -4.52 -5.30 3.07
CA ALA A 143 -4.89 -6.65 3.47
C ALA A 143 -6.27 -6.73 4.12
N VAL A 144 -6.68 -5.68 4.86
CA VAL A 144 -7.98 -5.63 5.55
C VAL A 144 -9.07 -4.95 4.74
N GLU A 145 -8.72 -4.34 3.60
CA GLU A 145 -9.65 -3.60 2.77
C GLU A 145 -10.39 -4.52 1.78
N SER A 146 -11.72 -4.38 1.72
CA SER A 146 -12.54 -5.15 0.80
C SER A 146 -12.29 -4.69 -0.66
N PRO A 147 -12.37 -5.60 -1.64
CA PRO A 147 -12.26 -5.23 -3.05
C PRO A 147 -13.25 -4.15 -3.48
N SER A 148 -14.47 -4.16 -2.94
CA SER A 148 -15.48 -3.12 -3.19
C SER A 148 -15.04 -1.72 -2.73
N HIS A 149 -14.44 -1.59 -1.53
CA HIS A 149 -13.89 -0.32 -1.05
C HIS A 149 -12.70 0.14 -1.89
N LEU A 150 -11.83 -0.79 -2.28
CA LEU A 150 -10.72 -0.51 -3.20
C LEU A 150 -11.20 0.04 -4.55
N ARG A 151 -12.37 -0.37 -5.05
CA ARG A 151 -12.95 0.21 -6.28
C ARG A 151 -13.32 1.68 -6.16
N GLY A 152 -13.70 2.14 -4.96
CA GLY A 152 -14.04 3.55 -4.71
C GLY A 152 -12.83 4.48 -4.71
N HIS A 153 -11.62 3.92 -4.62
CA HIS A 153 -10.41 4.69 -4.53
C HIS A 153 -9.88 5.23 -5.87
N PRO A 154 -9.15 6.37 -5.87
CA PRO A 154 -8.38 6.82 -7.03
C PRO A 154 -7.38 5.76 -7.50
N LEU A 155 -7.03 5.76 -8.80
CA LEU A 155 -6.15 4.74 -9.42
C LEU A 155 -4.85 4.47 -8.64
N ARG A 156 -4.23 5.52 -8.09
CA ARG A 156 -3.01 5.42 -7.28
C ARG A 156 -3.17 4.56 -6.02
N VAL A 157 -4.35 4.57 -5.40
CA VAL A 157 -4.65 3.78 -4.19
C VAL A 157 -5.13 2.37 -4.56
N LYS A 158 -5.76 2.18 -5.73
CA LYS A 158 -6.11 0.85 -6.27
C LYS A 158 -4.88 -0.01 -6.55
N CYS A 159 -3.91 0.55 -7.28
CA CYS A 159 -2.70 -0.18 -7.68
C CYS A 159 -1.92 -0.64 -6.46
N TYR A 160 -1.89 0.20 -5.42
CA TYR A 160 -1.28 -0.09 -4.14
C TYR A 160 -1.86 -1.32 -3.44
N ALA A 161 -3.19 -1.47 -3.41
CA ALA A 161 -3.79 -2.52 -2.61
C ALA A 161 -3.75 -3.90 -3.28
N ALA A 162 -3.73 -3.89 -4.61
CA ALA A 162 -3.46 -5.08 -5.41
C ALA A 162 -1.99 -5.55 -5.31
N GLN A 163 -1.08 -4.73 -4.78
CA GLN A 163 0.34 -5.07 -4.57
C GLN A 163 0.63 -5.65 -3.17
N SER A 164 -0.37 -5.82 -2.30
CA SER A 164 -0.19 -6.46 -0.99
C SER A 164 -0.01 -7.97 -1.11
N PRO A 165 1.16 -8.53 -0.81
CA PRO A 165 1.32 -9.95 -0.62
C PRO A 165 1.07 -10.25 0.85
N ASN A 166 -0.19 -10.29 1.28
CA ASN A 166 -0.53 -11.08 2.47
C ASN A 166 -0.75 -12.55 2.03
N LEU A 167 0.24 -13.04 1.29
CA LEU A 167 0.23 -14.27 0.48
C LEU A 167 1.09 -15.38 1.08
N ALA A 168 1.47 -15.24 2.35
CA ALA A 168 2.22 -16.27 3.04
C ALA A 168 1.74 -16.36 4.49
N PRO A 169 1.29 -17.53 4.95
CA PRO A 169 1.09 -17.76 6.38
C PRO A 169 2.42 -17.51 7.12
N GLN A 170 2.34 -16.98 8.35
CA GLN A 170 3.49 -16.52 9.16
C GLN A 170 4.65 -17.52 9.29
N TRP A 171 4.41 -18.83 9.11
CA TRP A 171 5.44 -19.86 9.14
C TRP A 171 6.35 -19.88 7.90
N LEU A 172 5.93 -19.33 6.76
CA LEU A 172 6.70 -19.32 5.51
C LEU A 172 7.74 -18.19 5.49
N ILE A 173 7.47 -17.08 6.20
CA ILE A 173 8.43 -16.00 6.46
C ILE A 173 9.52 -16.46 7.44
N GLN A 174 9.23 -17.43 8.32
CA GLN A 174 10.20 -18.02 9.23
C GLN A 174 11.05 -19.13 8.58
N ALA A 175 10.63 -19.68 7.44
CA ALA A 175 11.34 -20.78 6.76
C ALA A 175 12.34 -20.30 5.68
N MET A 176 12.39 -19.00 5.37
CA MET A 176 13.26 -18.41 4.34
C MET A 176 14.20 -17.32 4.88
N ALA A 177 14.38 -17.24 6.19
CA ALA A 177 15.45 -16.51 6.88
C ALA A 177 16.46 -17.52 7.45
#